data_AF-A0A958IQ46-F1
#
_entry.id   AF-A0A958IQ46-F1
#
_cell.length_a   1.000
_cell.length_b   1.000
_cell.length_c   1.000
_cell.angle_alpha   90.00
_cell.angle_beta   90.00
_cell.angle_gamma   90.00
#
_symmetry.space_group_name_H-M   'P 1'
#
loop_
_entity.id
_entity.type
_entity.pdbx_description
1 polymer ?
#
loop_
_entity_poly.entity_id
_entity_poly.type
_entity_poly.pdbx_seq_one_letter_code
_entity_poly.pdbx_strand_id
1 'polypeptide(L)' 'MPAITVKNIPADLYHRLKESANLHRRSVNSEILYCLEKALRVQRIDPETFLARIEKIQQSLSVPPLTDEFLKKAKEEGRM' A
#
# COMPACT_ATOMS: atom_id res chain seq x y z
N MET A 1 13.73 25.50 -2.92
CA MET A 1 12.70 24.43 -2.91
C MET A 1 12.25 24.22 -4.34
N PRO A 2 12.28 23.00 -4.89
CA PRO A 2 11.69 22.74 -6.19
C PRO A 2 10.18 22.93 -6.11
N ALA A 3 9.61 23.68 -7.06
CA ALA A 3 8.18 23.88 -7.19
C ALA A 3 7.76 23.45 -8.59
N ILE A 4 6.64 22.73 -8.68
CA ILE A 4 6.06 22.28 -9.94
C ILE A 4 4.70 22.96 -10.12
N THR A 5 4.48 23.56 -11.28
CA THR A 5 3.17 24.12 -11.65
C THR A 5 2.59 23.27 -12.76
N VAL A 6 1.46 22.64 -12.47
CA VAL A 6 0.71 21.86 -13.47
C VAL A 6 -0.37 22.77 -14.06
N LYS A 7 -0.24 23.10 -15.35
CA LYS A 7 -1.24 23.89 -16.09
C LYS A 7 -2.13 22.96 -16.91
N ASN A 8 -3.33 23.41 -17.24
CA ASN A 8 -4.30 22.69 -18.08
C ASN A 8 -4.74 21.32 -17.51
N ILE A 9 -4.95 21.24 -16.19
CA ILE A 9 -5.56 20.04 -15.58
C ILE A 9 -7.01 19.94 -16.06
N PRO A 10 -7.43 18.81 -16.68
CA PRO A 10 -8.83 18.60 -17.05
C PRO A 10 -9.75 18.75 -15.84
N ALA A 11 -10.91 19.39 -16.02
CA ALA A 11 -11.83 19.69 -14.93
C ALA A 11 -12.24 18.42 -14.16
N ASP A 12 -12.52 17.33 -14.86
CA ASP A 12 -12.84 16.03 -14.27
C ASP A 12 -11.71 15.47 -13.39
N LEU A 13 -10.46 15.64 -13.82
CA LEU A 13 -9.30 15.18 -13.07
C LEU A 13 -9.10 16.02 -11.80
N TYR A 14 -9.29 17.35 -11.90
CA TYR A 14 -9.25 18.23 -10.74
C TYR A 14 -10.33 17.89 -9.71
N HIS A 15 -11.55 17.58 -10.17
CA HIS A 15 -12.64 17.15 -9.29
C HIS A 15 -12.30 15.86 -8.53
N ARG A 16 -11.85 14.81 -9.23
CA ARG A 16 -11.43 13.55 -8.60
C ARG A 16 -10.30 13.76 -7.60
N LEU A 17 -9.35 14.63 -7.92
CA LEU A 17 -8.23 14.95 -7.04
C LEU A 17 -8.71 15.67 -5.76
N LYS A 18 -9.67 16.58 -5.87
CA LYS A 18 -10.27 17.28 -4.73
C LYS A 18 -11.07 16.34 -3.83
N GLU A 19 -11.82 15.41 -4.42
CA GLU A 19 -12.52 14.36 -3.68
C GLU A 19 -11.56 13.46 -2.91
N SER A 20 -10.49 12.98 -3.58
CA SER A 20 -9.44 12.17 -2.95
C SER A 20 -8.77 12.92 -1.80
N ALA A 21 -8.44 14.20 -2.00
CA ALA A 21 -7.85 15.06 -0.97
C ALA A 21 -8.77 15.20 0.25
N ASN A 22 -10.08 15.40 0.04
CA ASN A 22 -11.08 15.47 1.12
C ASN A 22 -11.19 14.14 1.87
N LEU A 23 -11.27 13.01 1.15
CA LEU A 23 -11.33 11.67 1.74
C LEU A 23 -10.12 11.39 2.63
N HIS A 24 -8.93 11.78 2.17
CA HIS A 24 -7.69 11.61 2.92
C HIS A 24 -7.38 12.74 3.91
N ARG A 25 -8.32 13.69 4.11
CA ARG A 25 -8.18 14.86 4.99
C ARG A 25 -6.88 15.66 4.78
N ARG A 26 -6.47 15.83 3.52
CA ARG A 26 -5.23 16.53 3.15
C ARG A 26 -5.49 17.61 2.12
N SER A 27 -4.54 18.53 1.97
CA SER A 27 -4.61 19.54 0.91
C SER A 27 -4.47 18.90 -0.47
N VAL A 28 -5.03 19.53 -1.50
CA VAL A 28 -4.86 19.10 -2.90
C VAL A 28 -3.37 18.99 -3.28
N ASN A 29 -2.55 19.92 -2.80
CA ASN A 29 -1.10 19.89 -3.04
C ASN A 29 -0.44 18.65 -2.43
N SER A 30 -0.82 18.30 -1.19
CA SER A 30 -0.33 17.08 -0.51
C SER A 30 -0.83 15.80 -1.20
N GLU A 31 -2.03 15.82 -1.76
CA GLU A 31 -2.55 14.70 -2.55
C GLU A 31 -1.79 14.53 -3.86
N ILE A 32 -1.49 15.62 -4.58
CA ILE A 32 -0.66 15.57 -5.80
C ILE A 32 0.72 15.00 -5.49
N LEU A 33 1.37 15.46 -4.41
CA LEU A 33 2.65 14.93 -3.97
C LEU A 33 2.56 13.43 -3.67
N TYR A 34 1.53 13.00 -2.94
CA TYR A 34 1.32 11.57 -2.66
C TYR A 34 1.10 10.75 -3.94
N CYS A 35 0.30 11.24 -4.88
CA CYS A 35 0.09 10.57 -6.17
C CYS A 35 1.39 10.48 -6.98
N LEU A 36 2.18 11.55 -7.01
CA LEU A 36 3.49 11.58 -7.66
C LEU A 36 4.47 10.63 -6.99
N GLU A 37 4.56 10.64 -5.66
CA GLU A 37 5.37 9.68 -4.90
C GLU A 37 4.95 8.24 -5.19
N LYS A 38 3.65 7.95 -5.22
CA LYS A 38 3.13 6.61 -5.52
C LYS A 38 3.43 6.18 -6.96
N ALA A 39 3.32 7.08 -7.93
CA ALA A 39 3.57 6.79 -9.34
C ALA A 39 5.07 6.68 -9.67
N LEU A 40 5.89 7.56 -9.08
CA LEU A 40 7.35 7.60 -9.29
C LEU A 40 8.10 6.60 -8.42
N ARG A 41 7.52 6.18 -7.28
CA ARG A 41 7.87 4.90 -6.65
C ARG A 41 7.31 3.78 -7.52
N VAL A 42 7.86 3.62 -8.71
CA VAL A 42 7.99 2.30 -9.32
C VAL A 42 8.55 1.43 -8.21
N GLN A 43 7.74 0.51 -7.71
CA GLN A 43 8.11 -0.43 -6.67
C GLN A 43 9.25 -1.32 -7.21
N ARG A 44 10.48 -0.81 -7.18
CA ARG A 44 11.63 -1.65 -6.86
C ARG A 44 11.55 -1.90 -5.37
N ILE A 45 10.53 -2.67 -4.98
CA ILE A 45 10.63 -3.41 -3.74
C ILE A 45 11.79 -4.35 -4.00
N ASP A 46 12.93 -4.02 -3.40
CA ASP A 46 14.07 -4.89 -3.44
C ASP A 46 13.65 -6.22 -2.76
N PRO A 47 13.72 -7.37 -3.45
CA PRO A 47 13.23 -8.63 -2.93
C PRO A 47 13.81 -8.95 -1.54
N GLU A 48 15.07 -8.60 -1.30
CA GLU A 48 15.73 -8.84 -0.02
C GLU A 48 15.13 -7.95 1.08
N THR A 49 14.89 -6.66 0.81
CA THR A 49 14.21 -5.77 1.78
C THR A 49 12.78 -6.22 2.11
N PHE A 50 12.09 -6.82 1.15
CA PHE A 50 10.73 -7.34 1.35
C PHE A 50 10.73 -8.62 2.18
N LEU A 51 11.61 -9.56 1.85
CA LEU A 51 11.77 -10.80 2.60
C LEU A 51 12.20 -10.50 4.04
N ALA A 52 13.17 -9.61 4.25
CA ALA A 52 13.61 -9.20 5.59
C ALA A 52 12.47 -8.55 6.41
N ARG A 53 11.56 -7.82 5.76
CA ARG A 53 10.37 -7.26 6.42
C ARG A 53 9.37 -8.37 6.80
N ILE A 54 9.16 -9.34 5.93
CA ILE A 54 8.30 -10.50 6.21
C ILE A 54 8.86 -11.32 7.36
N GLU A 55 10.16 -11.61 7.37
CA GLU A 55 10.84 -12.35 8.43
C GLU A 55 10.69 -11.66 9.78
N LYS A 56 10.89 -10.33 9.86
CA LYS A 56 10.66 -9.57 11.10
C LYS A 56 9.22 -9.68 11.61
N ILE A 57 8.25 -9.64 10.70
CA ILE A 57 6.83 -9.79 11.06
C ILE A 57 6.58 -11.20 11.58
N GLN A 58 7.09 -12.24 10.89
CA GLN A 58 6.97 -13.62 11.32
C GLN A 58 7.64 -13.87 12.69
N GLN A 59 8.80 -13.27 12.95
CA GLN A 59 9.46 -13.38 14.25
C GLN A 59 8.69 -12.66 15.37
N SER A 60 8.02 -11.54 15.05
CA SER A 60 7.20 -10.80 16.02
C SER A 60 5.88 -11.51 16.34
N LEU A 61 5.40 -12.33 15.42
CA LEU A 61 4.22 -13.15 15.61
C LEU A 61 4.68 -14.51 16.16
N SER A 62 4.48 -14.76 17.45
CA SER A 62 4.70 -16.09 18.05
C SER A 62 3.64 -17.11 17.60
N VAL A 63 3.32 -17.14 16.30
CA VAL A 63 2.36 -18.05 15.70
C VAL A 63 3.12 -19.19 15.02
N PRO A 64 2.64 -20.44 15.13
CA PRO A 64 3.23 -21.53 14.39
C PRO A 64 3.13 -21.26 12.88
N PRO A 65 4.10 -21.74 12.08
CA PRO A 65 4.08 -21.55 10.64
C PRO A 65 2.81 -22.16 10.05
N LEU A 66 2.19 -21.41 9.14
CA LEU A 66 0.99 -21.86 8.43
C LEU A 66 1.40 -22.89 7.38
N THR A 67 1.53 -24.15 7.80
CA THR A 67 1.87 -25.25 6.90
C THR A 67 0.63 -25.79 6.19
N ASP A 68 0.84 -26.42 5.04
CA ASP A 68 -0.24 -27.08 4.30
C ASP A 68 -0.95 -28.15 5.15
N GLU A 69 -0.20 -28.87 5.99
CA GLU A 69 -0.75 -29.84 6.93
C GLU A 69 -1.64 -29.18 7.99
N PHE A 70 -1.21 -28.05 8.55
CA PHE A 70 -2.01 -27.28 9.49
C PHE A 70 -3.31 -26.79 8.85
N LEU A 71 -3.23 -26.25 7.64
CA LEU A 71 -4.40 -25.81 6.88
C LEU A 71 -5.35 -26.96 6.54
N LYS A 72 -4.81 -28.13 6.19
CA LYS A 72 -5.60 -29.32 5.90
C LYS A 72 -6.34 -29.80 7.16
N LYS A 73 -5.63 -29.91 8.28
CA LYS A 73 -6.20 -30.31 9.57
C LYS A 73 -7.28 -29.35 10.04
N ALA A 74 -7.05 -28.04 9.98
CA ALA A 74 -8.05 -27.05 10.36
C ALA A 74 -9.30 -27.08 9.47
N LYS A 75 -9.14 -27.36 8.16
CA LYS A 75 -10.28 -27.56 7.24
C LYS A 75 -11.07 -28.83 7.53
N GLU A 76 -10.40 -29.90 7.95
CA GLU A 76 -11.04 -31.17 8.31
C GLU A 76 -11.77 -31.06 9.65
N GLU A 77 -11.17 -30.41 10.65
CA GLU A 77 -11.80 -30.14 11.96
C GLU A 77 -13.05 -29.27 11.85
N GLY A 78 -13.07 -28.26 10.97
CA GLY A 78 -14.24 -27.40 10.76
C GLY A 78 -15.36 -27.99 9.89
N ARG A 79 -15.16 -29.21 9.35
CA ARG A 79 -16.16 -29.93 8.54
C ARG A 79 -16.90 -31.02 9.31
N MET A 80 -16.48 -31.32 10.54
CA MET A 80 -17.22 -32.14 11.49
C MET A 80 -18.22 -31.28 12.26
#